data_AF-A0A849TF27-F1
#
_entry.id   AF-A0A849TF27-F1
#
_cell.length_a   1.000
_cell.length_b   1.000
_cell.length_c   1.000
_cell.angle_alpha   90.00
_cell.angle_beta   90.00
_cell.angle_gamma   90.00
#
_symmetry.space_group_name_H-M   'P 1'
#
loop_
_entity.id
_entity.type
_entity.pdbx_description
1 polymer ?
#
loop_
_entity_poly.entity_id
_entity_poly.type
_entity_poly.pdbx_seq_one_letter_code
_entity_poly.pdbx_strand_id
1 'polypeptide(L)' 'MQRVLVVGIPGGGKTTLAKTLAEKTGLPLIELDQVFWRPGWK' A
#
# COMPACT_ATOMS: atom_id res chain seq x y z
N MET A 1 5.47 -10.96 -13.83
CA MET A 1 5.68 -9.97 -12.75
C MET A 1 4.94 -10.44 -11.51
N GLN A 2 5.57 -10.47 -10.33
CA GLN A 2 4.92 -10.81 -9.07
C GLN A 2 4.85 -9.56 -8.17
N ARG A 3 3.69 -9.33 -7.55
CA ARG A 3 3.42 -8.19 -6.66
C ARG A 3 2.56 -8.66 -5.48
N VAL A 4 2.68 -7.98 -4.35
CA VAL A 4 1.82 -8.18 -3.18
C VAL A 4 0.90 -6.96 -3.03
N LEU A 5 -0.40 -7.19 -2.98
CA LEU A 5 -1.40 -6.15 -2.74
C LEU A 5 -1.90 -6.25 -1.30
N VAL A 6 -1.77 -5.18 -0.53
CA VAL A 6 -2.25 -5.11 0.86
C VAL A 6 -3.55 -4.32 0.91
N VAL A 7 -4.66 -5.00 1.19
CA VAL A 7 -6.04 -4.45 1.22
C VAL A 7 -6.75 -4.78 2.53
N GLY A 8 -7.75 -3.97 2.89
CA GLY A 8 -8.43 -4.06 4.19
C GLY A 8 -9.10 -2.74 4.60
N ILE A 9 -9.85 -2.78 5.69
CA ILE A 9 -10.65 -1.64 6.19
C ILE A 9 -9.78 -0.45 6.66
N PRO A 10 -10.30 0.79 6.66
CA PRO A 10 -9.66 1.92 7.33
C PRO A 10 -9.32 1.58 8.79
N GLY A 11 -8.14 1.97 9.26
CA GLY A 11 -7.66 1.61 10.60
C GLY A 11 -7.22 0.15 10.80
N GLY A 12 -7.41 -0.74 9.82
CA GLY A 12 -7.08 -2.18 9.94
C GLY A 12 -5.57 -2.53 9.86
N GLY A 13 -4.66 -1.56 10.01
CA GLY A 13 -3.21 -1.84 10.07
C GLY A 13 -2.50 -2.13 8.74
N LYS A 14 -3.14 -1.90 7.58
CA LYS A 14 -2.55 -2.13 6.24
C LYS A 14 -1.18 -1.48 6.07
N THR A 15 -1.08 -0.20 6.45
CA THR A 15 0.16 0.58 6.32
C THR A 15 1.29 -0.02 7.16
N THR A 16 0.97 -0.49 8.37
CA THR A 16 1.94 -1.18 9.24
C THR A 16 2.41 -2.49 8.59
N LEU A 17 1.48 -3.32 8.12
CA LEU A 17 1.82 -4.58 7.46
C LEU A 17 2.66 -4.36 6.20
N ALA A 18 2.30 -3.39 5.36
CA ALA A 18 3.00 -3.09 4.12
C ALA A 18 4.44 -2.60 4.38
N LYS A 19 4.66 -1.76 5.39
CA LYS A 19 5.99 -1.31 5.82
C LYS A 19 6.84 -2.47 6.32
N THR A 20 6.30 -3.30 7.23
CA THR A 20 7.01 -4.48 7.75
C THR A 20 7.37 -5.46 6.63
N LEU A 21 6.48 -5.65 5.64
CA LEU A 21 6.73 -6.52 4.51
C LEU A 21 7.87 -5.97 3.64
N ALA A 22 7.85 -4.67 3.34
CA ALA A 22 8.90 -4.01 2.57
C ALA A 22 10.27 -4.12 3.27
N GLU A 23 10.32 -3.85 4.58
CA GLU A 23 11.54 -3.98 5.39
C GLU A 23 12.10 -5.41 5.38
N LYS A 24 11.23 -6.42 5.54
CA LYS A 24 11.65 -7.83 5.60
C LYS A 24 12.08 -8.39 4.24
N THR A 25 11.49 -7.91 3.15
CA THR A 25 11.71 -8.47 1.80
C THR A 25 12.63 -7.62 0.94
N GLY A 26 12.91 -6.37 1.33
CA GLY A 26 13.60 -5.39 0.50
C GLY A 26 12.79 -4.95 -0.72
N LEU A 27 11.50 -5.31 -0.81
CA LEU A 27 10.65 -4.94 -1.93
C LEU A 27 10.21 -3.47 -1.84
N PRO A 28 10.05 -2.77 -2.98
CA PRO A 28 9.51 -1.41 -2.98
C PRO A 28 8.11 -1.34 -2.35
N LEU A 29 7.92 -0.37 -1.47
CA LEU A 29 6.60 -0.01 -0.94
C LEU A 29 5.97 1.08 -1.81
N ILE A 30 4.78 0.81 -2.36
CA ILE A 30 4.02 1.77 -3.17
C ILE A 30 2.66 1.98 -2.51
N GLU A 31 2.39 3.20 -2.05
CA GLU A 31 1.07 3.59 -1.54
C GLU A 31 0.16 4.00 -2.70
N LEU A 32 -0.81 3.13 -3.03
CA LEU A 32 -1.70 3.33 -4.18
C LEU A 32 -2.55 4.60 -4.07
N ASP A 33 -2.99 4.97 -2.88
CA ASP A 33 -3.77 6.19 -2.67
C ASP A 33 -2.96 7.42 -3.08
N GLN A 34 -1.66 7.49 -2.77
CA GLN A 34 -0.82 8.61 -3.20
C GLN A 34 -0.62 8.67 -4.72
N VAL A 35 -0.68 7.52 -5.40
CA VAL A 35 -0.46 7.41 -6.85
C VAL A 35 -1.74 7.73 -7.64
N PHE A 36 -2.87 7.23 -7.17
CA PHE A 36 -4.12 7.25 -7.91
C PHE A 36 -5.09 8.32 -7.42
N TRP A 37 -5.05 8.69 -6.14
CA TRP A 37 -5.94 9.72 -5.62
C TRP A 37 -5.63 11.06 -6.27
N ARG A 38 -6.67 11.71 -6.76
CA ARG A 38 -6.62 13.04 -7.35
C ARG A 38 -7.81 13.83 -6.81
N PRO A 39 -7.68 15.12 -6.53
CA PRO A 39 -8.83 15.94 -6.18
C PRO A 39 -9.81 15.97 -7.35
N GLY A 40 -11.11 15.89 -7.05
CA GLY A 40 -12.18 16.03 -8.05
C GLY A 40 -12.42 14.82 -8.95
N TRP A 41 -12.27 13.60 -8.43
CA TRP A 41 -12.73 12.39 -9.14
C TRP A 41 -14.18 12.57 -9.61
N LYS A 42 -14.37 12.59 -10.94
CA LYS A 42 -15.68 12.52 -11.62
C LYS A 42 -16.03 11.08 -11.94
#